data_AF-A0A2D6P2X2-F1
#
_entry.id   AF-A0A2D6P2X2-F1
#
_cell.length_a   1.000
_cell.length_b   1.000
_cell.length_c   1.000
_cell.angle_alpha   90.00
_cell.angle_beta   90.00
_cell.angle_gamma   90.00
#
_symmetry.space_group_name_H-M   'P 1'
#
loop_
_entity.id
_entity.type
_entity.pdbx_description
1 polymer ?
#
loop_
_entity_poly.entity_id
_entity_poly.type
_entity_poly.pdbx_seq_one_letter_code
_entity_poly.pdbx_strand_id
1 'polypeptide(L)'
;MILGLDISTTCVGVCILNNEGNVLLLDHIILSKIKTGLRDKATAVKEKLEDINNKFDIKYIFIEECLLRYRMGASSIHTLMTLAKFNGIVSYVASEIFDITPGYILAPHARKVCGVKVTKEEKKEIGIKQIVLNHVKNQLGDDLDMFYTRTNKPKPYMFDRADSWIVAKCGYFEQILQN
;
A
#
# COMPACT_ATOMS: atom_id res chain seq x y z
N MET A 1 9.17 -13.04 6.46
CA MET A 1 9.13 -11.81 5.63
C MET A 1 7.86 -11.02 5.95
N ILE A 2 7.84 -9.72 5.65
CA ILE A 2 6.70 -8.82 5.93
C ILE A 2 6.05 -8.41 4.61
N LEU A 3 4.74 -8.56 4.51
CA LEU A 3 3.92 -8.09 3.39
C LEU A 3 3.15 -6.82 3.80
N GLY A 4 3.35 -5.73 3.07
CA GLY A 4 2.54 -4.51 3.17
C GLY A 4 1.62 -4.33 1.97
N LEU A 5 0.37 -3.99 2.23
CA LEU A 5 -0.65 -3.74 1.20
C LEU A 5 -1.29 -2.35 1.37
N ASP A 6 -1.31 -1.57 0.28
CA ASP A 6 -2.18 -0.40 0.13
C ASP A 6 -3.33 -0.76 -0.79
N ILE A 7 -4.55 -0.88 -0.24
CA ILE A 7 -5.69 -1.45 -0.96
C ILE A 7 -6.61 -0.33 -1.43
N SER A 8 -6.69 -0.13 -2.75
CA SER A 8 -7.73 0.66 -3.39
C SER A 8 -8.49 -0.15 -4.44
N THR A 9 -9.65 0.37 -4.86
CA THR A 9 -10.46 -0.28 -5.90
C THR A 9 -9.90 -0.11 -7.31
N THR A 10 -8.86 0.71 -7.48
CA THR A 10 -8.24 1.02 -8.78
C THR A 10 -6.82 0.48 -8.89
N CYS A 11 -6.12 0.37 -7.77
CA CYS A 11 -4.79 -0.19 -7.68
C CYS A 11 -4.55 -0.77 -6.28
N VAL A 12 -3.85 -1.89 -6.19
CA VAL A 12 -3.32 -2.38 -4.91
C VAL A 12 -1.81 -2.27 -4.95
N GLY A 13 -1.21 -1.51 -4.05
CA GLY A 13 0.24 -1.48 -3.84
C GLY A 13 0.69 -2.69 -3.02
N VAL A 14 1.84 -3.25 -3.37
CA VAL A 14 2.39 -4.45 -2.73
C VAL A 14 3.86 -4.23 -2.41
N CYS A 15 4.25 -4.42 -1.15
CA CYS A 15 5.66 -4.38 -0.76
C CYS A 15 5.99 -5.61 0.11
N ILE A 16 7.14 -6.23 -0.16
CA ILE A 16 7.68 -7.30 0.68
C ILE A 16 9.04 -6.88 1.20
N LEU A 17 9.21 -6.97 2.52
CA LEU A 17 10.48 -6.76 3.20
C LEU A 17 11.03 -8.08 3.75
N ASN A 18 12.36 -8.23 3.71
CA ASN A 18 13.05 -9.28 4.46
C ASN A 18 13.13 -8.91 5.96
N ASN A 19 13.73 -9.80 6.76
CA ASN A 19 13.84 -9.63 8.21
C ASN A 19 14.84 -8.53 8.63
N GLU A 20 15.60 -7.97 7.69
CA GLU A 20 16.52 -6.84 7.90
C GLU A 20 15.88 -5.52 7.43
N GLY A 21 14.64 -5.57 6.90
CA GLY A 21 13.93 -4.42 6.39
C GLY A 21 14.35 -4.00 4.98
N ASN A 22 15.05 -4.86 4.24
CA ASN A 22 15.40 -4.69 2.83
C ASN A 22 14.22 -5.07 1.93
N VAL A 23 14.03 -4.34 0.83
CA VAL A 23 12.95 -4.57 -0.13
C VAL A 23 13.25 -5.79 -0.99
N LEU A 24 12.40 -6.81 -0.92
CA LEU A 24 12.45 -7.98 -1.81
C LEU A 24 11.52 -7.82 -3.02
N LEU A 25 10.40 -7.12 -2.82
CA LEU A 25 9.43 -6.83 -3.88
C LEU A 25 8.79 -5.46 -3.64
N LEU A 26 8.68 -4.67 -4.69
CA LEU A 26 7.86 -3.46 -4.72
C LEU A 26 7.03 -3.46 -6.01
N ASP A 27 5.76 -3.83 -5.89
CA ASP A 27 4.89 -4.07 -7.03
C ASP A 27 3.47 -3.54 -6.81
N HIS A 28 2.60 -3.74 -7.79
CA HIS A 28 1.23 -3.26 -7.77
C HIS A 28 0.32 -4.15 -8.63
N ILE A 29 -0.98 -4.01 -8.42
CA ILE A 29 -2.03 -4.67 -9.19
C ILE A 29 -2.93 -3.59 -9.77
N ILE A 30 -2.98 -3.46 -11.09
CA ILE A 30 -3.84 -2.47 -11.75
C ILE A 30 -5.27 -3.03 -11.87
N LEU A 31 -6.18 -2.52 -11.05
CA LEU A 31 -7.58 -2.94 -11.02
C LEU A 31 -8.51 -2.03 -11.83
N SER A 32 -8.04 -0.84 -12.20
CA SER A 32 -8.81 0.16 -12.96
C SER A 32 -9.29 -0.34 -14.33
N LYS A 33 -8.61 -1.35 -14.89
CA LYS A 33 -8.94 -2.01 -16.17
C LYS A 33 -10.05 -3.06 -16.03
N ILE A 34 -10.33 -3.55 -14.81
CA ILE A 34 -11.37 -4.55 -14.54
C ILE A 34 -12.68 -3.82 -14.25
N LYS A 35 -13.65 -3.93 -15.17
CA LYS A 35 -14.93 -3.21 -15.13
C LYS A 35 -16.11 -4.03 -14.59
N THR A 36 -15.91 -5.33 -14.40
CA THR A 36 -16.97 -6.32 -14.14
C THR A 36 -17.41 -6.39 -12.67
N GLY A 37 -16.66 -5.81 -11.73
CA GLY A 37 -17.10 -5.65 -10.34
C GLY A 37 -15.98 -5.84 -9.30
N LEU A 38 -16.35 -5.88 -8.01
CA LEU A 38 -15.40 -6.12 -6.90
C LEU A 38 -14.91 -7.57 -6.85
N ARG A 39 -15.74 -8.54 -7.25
CA ARG A 39 -15.37 -9.96 -7.27
C ARG A 39 -14.17 -10.21 -8.17
N ASP A 40 -14.23 -9.77 -9.42
CA ASP A 40 -13.14 -10.05 -10.37
C ASP A 40 -11.86 -9.27 -10.04
N LYS A 41 -12.01 -8.10 -9.42
CA LYS A 41 -10.88 -7.38 -8.82
C LYS A 41 -10.25 -8.18 -7.67
N ALA A 42 -11.07 -8.77 -6.81
CA ALA A 42 -10.59 -9.63 -5.73
C ALA A 42 -9.93 -10.90 -6.26
N THR A 43 -10.43 -11.49 -7.36
CA THR A 43 -9.79 -12.61 -8.05
C THR A 43 -8.40 -12.23 -8.55
N ALA A 44 -8.25 -11.08 -9.21
CA ALA A 44 -6.94 -10.61 -9.67
C ALA A 44 -5.96 -10.35 -8.51
N VAL A 45 -6.47 -9.89 -7.36
CA VAL A 45 -5.66 -9.76 -6.13
C VAL A 45 -5.27 -11.13 -5.60
N LYS A 46 -6.23 -12.07 -5.52
CA LYS A 46 -6.01 -13.45 -5.07
C LYS A 46 -4.90 -14.13 -5.86
N GLU A 47 -4.96 -14.10 -7.19
CA GLU A 47 -3.95 -14.70 -8.08
C GLU A 47 -2.54 -14.16 -7.79
N LYS A 48 -2.42 -12.84 -7.57
CA LYS A 48 -1.14 -12.22 -7.24
C LYS A 48 -0.63 -12.62 -5.85
N LEU A 49 -1.53 -12.72 -4.86
CA LEU A 49 -1.17 -13.14 -3.52
C LEU A 49 -0.78 -14.62 -3.45
N GLU A 50 -1.44 -15.49 -4.24
CA GLU A 50 -1.04 -16.89 -4.40
C GLU A 50 0.36 -17.01 -5.02
N ASP A 51 0.65 -16.23 -6.06
CA ASP A 51 1.99 -16.16 -6.66
C ASP A 51 3.06 -15.71 -5.64
N ILE A 52 2.71 -14.75 -4.77
CA ILE A 52 3.58 -14.30 -3.68
C ILE A 52 3.78 -15.42 -2.65
N ASN A 53 2.73 -16.10 -2.23
CA ASN A 53 2.81 -17.19 -1.24
C ASN A 53 3.70 -18.34 -1.71
N ASN A 54 3.71 -18.62 -3.01
CA ASN A 54 4.57 -19.64 -3.61
C ASN A 54 6.05 -19.24 -3.66
N LYS A 55 6.38 -17.94 -3.54
CA LYS A 55 7.73 -17.40 -3.72
C LYS A 55 8.37 -16.87 -2.44
N PHE A 56 7.55 -16.46 -1.47
CA PHE A 56 8.00 -15.75 -0.28
C PHE A 56 7.36 -16.35 0.97
N ASP A 57 8.19 -16.61 1.98
CA ASP A 57 7.73 -17.07 3.30
C ASP A 57 7.25 -15.86 4.13
N ILE A 58 6.00 -15.43 3.85
CA ILE A 58 5.35 -14.33 4.54
C ILE A 58 5.01 -14.76 5.98
N LYS A 59 5.43 -13.96 6.95
CA LYS A 59 5.20 -14.18 8.39
C LYS A 59 4.32 -13.12 9.04
N TYR A 60 4.27 -11.94 8.42
CA TYR A 60 3.47 -10.81 8.90
C TYR A 60 2.83 -10.10 7.72
N ILE A 61 1.58 -9.67 7.89
CA ILE A 61 0.81 -8.91 6.89
C ILE A 61 0.33 -7.62 7.53
N PHE A 62 0.56 -6.50 6.86
CA PHE A 62 0.09 -5.18 7.26
C PHE A 62 -0.68 -4.51 6.14
N ILE A 63 -1.81 -3.91 6.49
CA ILE A 63 -2.74 -3.28 5.55
C ILE A 63 -3.01 -1.84 6.00
N GLU A 64 -3.02 -0.89 5.06
CA GLU A 64 -3.51 0.46 5.36
C GLU A 64 -5.00 0.42 5.76
N GLU A 65 -5.32 0.98 6.93
CA GLU A 65 -6.69 1.06 7.41
C GLU A 65 -7.53 2.04 6.58
N CYS A 66 -8.73 1.61 6.18
CA CYS A 66 -9.66 2.45 5.43
C CYS A 66 -10.26 3.55 6.32
N LEU A 67 -9.75 4.77 6.22
CA LEU A 67 -10.28 5.94 6.94
C LEU A 67 -11.68 6.33 6.45
N LEU A 68 -12.71 5.93 7.19
CA LEU A 68 -14.11 6.30 6.95
C LEU A 68 -14.45 7.65 7.60
N ARG A 69 -13.82 8.74 7.14
CA ARG A 69 -14.21 10.11 7.55
C ARG A 69 -15.05 10.78 6.47
N TYR A 70 -16.37 10.76 6.65
CA TYR A 70 -17.27 11.58 5.84
C TYR A 70 -17.04 13.08 6.15
N ARG A 71 -16.86 13.88 5.11
CA ARG A 71 -16.87 15.35 5.18
C ARG A 71 -17.65 15.88 3.99
N MET A 72 -18.45 16.93 4.19
CA MET A 72 -19.08 17.65 3.07
C MET A 72 -18.00 18.08 2.07
N GLY A 73 -18.12 17.63 0.82
CA GLY A 73 -17.15 17.87 -0.26
C GLY A 73 -16.06 16.80 -0.46
N ALA A 74 -16.05 15.71 0.33
CA ALA A 74 -15.16 14.56 0.14
C ALA A 74 -15.76 13.50 -0.83
N SER A 75 -15.09 12.36 -0.99
CA SER A 75 -15.59 11.21 -1.77
C SER A 75 -17.02 10.83 -1.38
N SER A 76 -17.83 10.44 -2.37
CA SER A 76 -19.22 10.04 -2.11
C SER A 76 -19.29 8.91 -1.08
N ILE A 77 -20.37 8.86 -0.29
CA ILE A 77 -20.59 7.76 0.65
C ILE A 77 -20.54 6.39 -0.05
N HIS A 78 -20.99 6.33 -1.30
CA HIS A 78 -20.89 5.14 -2.13
C HIS A 78 -19.42 4.76 -2.36
N THR A 79 -18.56 5.70 -2.73
CA THR A 79 -17.12 5.43 -2.94
C THR A 79 -16.45 4.94 -1.67
N LEU A 80 -16.74 5.55 -0.52
CA LEU A 80 -16.20 5.13 0.78
C LEU A 80 -16.64 3.71 1.14
N MET A 81 -17.93 3.40 0.95
CA MET A 81 -18.45 2.06 1.21
C MET A 81 -17.86 1.01 0.25
N THR A 82 -17.67 1.34 -1.03
CA THR A 82 -17.01 0.45 -1.99
C THR A 82 -15.56 0.18 -1.58
N LEU A 83 -14.83 1.20 -1.14
CA LEU A 83 -13.45 1.06 -0.67
C LEU A 83 -13.39 0.18 0.58
N ALA A 84 -14.23 0.43 1.59
CA ALA A 84 -14.24 -0.37 2.83
C ALA A 84 -14.61 -1.83 2.57
N LYS A 85 -15.62 -2.08 1.73
CA LYS A 85 -15.99 -3.44 1.29
C LYS A 85 -14.82 -4.14 0.61
N PHE A 86 -14.15 -3.45 -0.30
CA PHE A 86 -13.03 -4.04 -1.04
C PHE A 86 -11.81 -4.29 -0.15
N ASN A 87 -11.50 -3.36 0.76
CA ASN A 87 -10.44 -3.54 1.76
C ASN A 87 -10.72 -4.77 2.63
N GLY A 88 -11.96 -4.94 3.12
CA GLY A 88 -12.36 -6.15 3.86
C GLY A 88 -12.25 -7.44 3.05
N ILE A 89 -12.70 -7.44 1.79
CA ILE A 89 -12.58 -8.61 0.89
C ILE A 89 -11.12 -9.00 0.70
N VAL A 90 -10.24 -8.05 0.37
CA VAL A 90 -8.82 -8.34 0.13
C VAL A 90 -8.12 -8.75 1.43
N SER A 91 -8.50 -8.16 2.57
CA SER A 91 -7.97 -8.56 3.87
C SER A 91 -8.30 -10.01 4.21
N TYR A 92 -9.55 -10.43 3.97
CA TYR A 92 -9.97 -11.82 4.13
C TYR A 92 -9.21 -12.75 3.18
N VAL A 93 -9.12 -12.38 1.89
CA VAL A 93 -8.37 -13.17 0.89
C VAL A 93 -6.90 -13.34 1.31
N ALA A 94 -6.24 -12.28 1.78
CA ALA A 94 -4.87 -12.36 2.27
C ALA A 94 -4.78 -13.30 3.49
N SER A 95 -5.70 -13.19 4.44
CA SER A 95 -5.73 -14.07 5.61
C SER A 95 -5.85 -15.54 5.24
N GLU A 96 -6.72 -15.88 4.29
CA GLU A 96 -6.94 -17.27 3.86
C GLU A 96 -5.73 -17.85 3.10
N ILE A 97 -5.06 -17.05 2.26
CA ILE A 97 -3.92 -17.52 1.45
C ILE A 97 -2.70 -17.81 2.33
N PHE A 98 -2.43 -16.91 3.27
CA PHE A 98 -1.21 -16.94 4.06
C PHE A 98 -1.38 -17.57 5.45
N ASP A 99 -2.62 -17.90 5.86
CA ASP A 99 -2.98 -18.35 7.21
C ASP A 99 -2.48 -17.38 8.31
N ILE A 100 -2.55 -16.08 8.02
CA ILE A 100 -2.06 -15.00 8.90
C ILE A 100 -3.12 -13.91 9.00
N THR A 101 -3.52 -13.55 10.22
CA THR A 101 -4.40 -12.41 10.45
C THR A 101 -3.68 -11.09 10.14
N PRO A 102 -4.17 -10.26 9.20
CA PRO A 102 -3.53 -8.98 8.88
C PRO A 102 -3.63 -7.96 10.02
N GLY A 103 -2.54 -7.24 10.28
CA GLY A 103 -2.55 -6.04 11.11
C GLY A 103 -2.97 -4.81 10.32
N TYR A 104 -3.74 -3.91 10.91
CA TYR A 104 -4.15 -2.66 10.29
C TYR A 104 -3.33 -1.48 10.81
N ILE A 105 -2.87 -0.62 9.90
CA ILE A 105 -2.07 0.55 10.24
C ILE A 105 -2.73 1.81 9.67
N LEU A 106 -2.92 2.80 10.53
CA LEU A 106 -3.38 4.13 10.12
C LEU A 106 -2.29 4.86 9.32
N ALA A 107 -2.63 5.36 8.13
CA ALA A 107 -1.67 6.06 7.27
C ALA A 107 -0.89 7.22 7.95
N PRO A 108 -1.53 8.09 8.78
CA PRO A 108 -0.79 9.12 9.51
C PRO A 108 0.23 8.55 10.51
N HIS A 109 -0.11 7.43 11.13
CA HIS A 109 0.78 6.74 12.06
C HIS A 109 1.96 6.10 11.32
N ALA A 110 1.69 5.35 10.26
CA ALA A 110 2.73 4.73 9.42
C ALA A 110 3.76 5.75 8.93
N ARG A 111 3.28 6.89 8.38
CA ARG A 111 4.14 7.99 7.94
C ARG A 111 5.00 8.55 9.07
N LYS A 112 4.45 8.72 10.27
CA LYS A 112 5.18 9.24 11.43
C LYS A 112 6.27 8.27 11.86
N VAL A 113 5.94 6.97 11.99
CA VAL A 113 6.89 5.92 12.36
C VAL A 113 8.02 5.82 11.34
N CYS A 114 7.71 5.91 10.04
CA CYS A 114 8.70 5.89 8.97
C CYS A 114 9.47 7.22 8.80
N GLY A 115 9.22 8.24 9.63
CA GLY A 115 9.97 9.51 9.58
C GLY A 115 9.62 10.42 8.40
N VAL A 116 8.43 10.27 7.80
CA VAL A 116 7.93 11.18 6.75
C VAL A 116 7.60 12.53 7.38
N LYS A 117 8.44 13.53 7.11
CA LYS A 117 8.21 14.92 7.53
C LYS A 117 7.19 15.56 6.58
N VAL A 118 6.16 16.16 7.13
CA VAL A 118 5.09 16.82 6.35
C VAL A 118 4.87 18.21 6.91
N THR A 119 5.27 19.24 6.18
CA THR A 119 4.92 20.63 6.51
C THR A 119 3.56 21.01 5.91
N LYS A 120 2.90 22.05 6.46
CA LYS A 120 1.59 22.49 5.95
C LYS A 120 1.72 23.10 4.55
N GLU A 121 2.82 23.81 4.32
CA GLU A 121 3.16 24.53 3.10
C GLU A 121 3.42 23.53 1.97
N GLU A 122 4.33 22.58 2.19
CA GLU A 122 4.66 21.53 1.21
C GLU A 122 3.45 20.65 0.89
N LYS A 123 2.64 20.31 1.90
CA LYS A 123 1.40 19.54 1.68
C LYS A 123 0.42 20.30 0.78
N LYS A 124 0.35 21.63 0.86
CA LYS A 124 -0.49 22.44 -0.03
C LYS A 124 0.07 22.52 -1.44
N GLU A 125 1.39 22.56 -1.57
CA GLU A 125 2.09 22.73 -2.84
C GLU A 125 2.08 21.45 -3.70
N ILE A 126 2.52 20.33 -3.13
CA ILE A 126 2.73 19.07 -3.89
C ILE A 126 1.82 17.92 -3.46
N GLY A 127 1.13 18.06 -2.33
CA GLY A 127 0.22 17.04 -1.81
C GLY A 127 0.92 15.89 -1.08
N ILE A 128 0.17 15.21 -0.20
CA ILE A 128 0.72 14.18 0.69
C ILE A 128 1.31 12.97 -0.04
N LYS A 129 0.67 12.53 -1.13
CA LYS A 129 1.13 11.36 -1.90
C LYS A 129 2.49 11.63 -2.56
N GLN A 130 2.74 12.85 -3.03
CA GLN A 130 4.03 13.22 -3.62
C GLN A 130 5.13 13.31 -2.55
N ILE A 131 4.82 13.85 -1.37
CA ILE A 131 5.76 13.88 -0.23
C ILE A 131 6.18 12.46 0.16
N VAL A 132 5.22 11.55 0.26
CA VAL A 132 5.50 10.13 0.56
C VAL A 132 6.39 9.52 -0.52
N LEU A 133 6.05 9.68 -1.80
CA LEU A 133 6.84 9.15 -2.89
C LEU A 133 8.29 9.69 -2.88
N ASN A 134 8.48 10.99 -2.64
CA ASN A 134 9.80 11.60 -2.54
C ASN A 134 10.61 11.02 -1.38
N HIS A 135 9.96 10.83 -0.22
CA HIS A 135 10.60 10.20 0.93
C HIS A 135 11.05 8.77 0.62
N VAL A 136 10.17 7.95 0.03
CA VAL A 136 10.52 6.57 -0.36
C VAL A 136 11.66 6.56 -1.39
N LYS A 137 11.63 7.47 -2.37
CA LYS A 137 12.71 7.63 -3.35
C LYS A 137 14.06 7.90 -2.69
N ASN A 138 14.10 8.83 -1.74
CA ASN A 138 15.32 9.16 -1.02
C ASN A 138 15.85 8.00 -0.16
N GLN A 139 14.99 7.08 0.27
CA GLN A 139 15.37 5.91 1.07
C GLN A 139 15.87 4.74 0.22
N LEU A 140 15.24 4.49 -0.93
CA LEU A 140 15.54 3.33 -1.77
C LEU A 140 16.54 3.64 -2.91
N GLY A 141 16.81 4.91 -3.20
CA GLY A 141 17.74 5.32 -4.25
C GLY A 141 17.14 5.32 -5.67
N ASP A 142 17.99 5.56 -6.67
CA ASP A 142 17.61 5.75 -8.08
C ASP A 142 17.17 4.47 -8.79
N ASP A 143 17.22 3.30 -8.14
CA ASP A 143 16.57 2.08 -8.62
C ASP A 143 15.06 2.31 -8.83
N LEU A 144 14.49 3.38 -8.25
CA LEU A 144 13.14 3.89 -8.47
C LEU A 144 12.96 4.85 -9.68
N ASP A 145 13.93 5.00 -10.59
CA ASP A 145 13.82 5.92 -11.73
C ASP A 145 13.09 5.34 -12.96
N MET A 146 12.91 4.03 -13.08
CA MET A 146 12.06 3.38 -14.12
C MET A 146 10.55 3.74 -14.06
N PHE A 147 10.17 4.64 -13.17
CA PHE A 147 8.82 4.81 -12.65
C PHE A 147 8.18 6.16 -13.04
N TYR A 148 8.87 6.93 -13.88
CA TYR A 148 8.38 8.17 -14.45
C TYR A 148 7.91 7.98 -15.91
N THR A 149 6.97 8.81 -16.34
CA THR A 149 6.54 8.91 -17.73
C THR A 149 7.62 9.61 -18.56
N ARG A 150 7.47 9.59 -19.89
CA ARG A 150 8.31 10.38 -20.81
C ARG A 150 8.31 11.89 -20.49
N THR A 151 7.27 12.38 -19.82
CA THR A 151 7.13 13.77 -19.36
C THR A 151 7.64 14.00 -17.93
N ASN A 152 8.42 13.06 -17.39
CA ASN A 152 8.98 13.08 -16.05
C ASN A 152 7.94 13.20 -14.91
N LYS A 153 6.72 12.69 -15.12
CA LYS A 153 5.69 12.58 -14.07
C LYS A 153 5.66 11.17 -13.50
N PRO A 154 5.49 10.96 -12.19
CA PRO A 154 5.30 9.63 -11.64
C PRO A 154 4.13 8.92 -12.31
N LYS A 155 4.30 7.63 -12.63
CA LYS A 155 3.16 6.81 -13.08
C LYS A 155 2.15 6.68 -11.92
N PRO A 156 0.83 6.67 -12.17
CA PRO A 156 -0.16 6.75 -11.09
C PRO A 156 -0.01 5.70 -9.98
N TYR A 157 0.34 4.47 -10.33
CA TYR A 157 0.53 3.36 -9.38
C TYR A 157 1.76 3.49 -8.48
N MET A 158 2.58 4.51 -8.68
CA MET A 158 3.74 4.78 -7.83
C MET A 158 3.36 5.24 -6.45
N PHE A 159 2.25 5.95 -6.34
CA PHE A 159 1.74 6.35 -5.05
C PHE A 159 1.30 5.13 -4.25
N ASP A 160 0.57 4.19 -4.87
CA ASP A 160 0.12 2.97 -4.18
C ASP A 160 1.32 2.08 -3.77
N ARG A 161 2.36 1.98 -4.60
CA ARG A 161 3.63 1.31 -4.24
C ARG A 161 4.33 1.98 -3.05
N ALA A 162 4.44 3.31 -3.08
CA ALA A 162 5.09 4.05 -1.99
C ALA A 162 4.29 3.91 -0.68
N ASP A 163 2.96 4.00 -0.76
CA ASP A 163 2.06 3.83 0.38
C ASP A 163 2.19 2.39 0.94
N SER A 164 2.27 1.34 0.11
CA SER A 164 2.47 -0.04 0.59
C SER A 164 3.84 -0.28 1.22
N TRP A 165 4.91 0.36 0.72
CA TRP A 165 6.22 0.34 1.37
C TRP A 165 6.18 0.99 2.75
N ILE A 166 5.50 2.15 2.90
CA ILE A 166 5.34 2.82 4.19
C ILE A 166 4.63 1.91 5.20
N VAL A 167 3.58 1.20 4.77
CA VAL A 167 2.86 0.23 5.60
C VAL A 167 3.76 -0.93 6.02
N ALA A 168 4.47 -1.56 5.06
CA ALA A 168 5.40 -2.66 5.35
C ALA A 168 6.51 -2.23 6.32
N LYS A 169 7.07 -1.03 6.10
CA LYS A 169 8.18 -0.49 6.91
C LYS A 169 7.74 -0.11 8.31
N CYS A 170 6.52 0.42 8.47
CA CYS A 170 5.93 0.62 9.80
C CYS A 170 5.77 -0.71 10.54
N GLY A 171 5.22 -1.74 9.88
CA GLY A 171 5.10 -3.07 10.46
C GLY A 171 6.45 -3.69 10.84
N TYR A 172 7.49 -3.47 10.04
CA TYR A 172 8.86 -3.85 10.37
C TYR A 172 9.35 -3.20 11.67
N PHE A 173 9.16 -1.89 11.81
CA PHE A 173 9.57 -1.16 13.01
C PHE A 173 8.81 -1.61 14.26
N GLU A 174 7.54 -1.97 14.14
CA GLU A 174 6.71 -2.40 15.28
C GLU A 174 6.90 -3.86 15.67
N GLN A 175 7.11 -4.77 14.72
CA GLN A 175 7.24 -6.20 15.02
C GLN A 175 8.67 -6.67 15.24
N ILE A 176 9.64 -6.09 14.53
CA ILE A 176 11.01 -6.62 14.51
C ILE A 176 11.96 -5.79 15.35
N LEU A 177 11.82 -4.46 15.41
CA LEU A 177 12.74 -3.63 16.20
C LEU A 177 12.32 -3.42 17.66
N GLN A 178 11.10 -3.80 18.05
CA GLN A 178 10.62 -3.70 19.43
C GLN A 178 10.72 -5.02 20.21
N ASN A 179 11.07 -6.11 19.53
CA ASN A 179 11.33 -7.44 20.10
C ASN A 179 12.82 -7.77 20.02
#